data_AF-A0A956ASR9-F1
#
_entry.id   AF-A0A956ASR9-F1
#
_cell.length_a   1.000
_cell.length_b   1.000
_cell.length_c   1.000
_cell.angle_alpha   90.00
_cell.angle_beta   90.00
_cell.angle_gamma   90.00
#
_symmetry.space_group_name_H-M   'P 1'
#
loop_
_entity.id
_entity.type
_entity.pdbx_description
1 polymer ?
#
loop_
_entity_poly.entity_id
_entity_poly.type
_entity_poly.pdbx_seq_one_letter_code
_entity_poly.pdbx_strand_id
1 'polypeptide(L)'
;MRTLSFWTLAAALALVACDDPKPAGRPQADSVVDDDGGAGDAITGEGDGSVRRDMAPPVDMAPPVDMAPEVDQAVDMAPVVDMAPTVDAEPVDMAPIVDAAPPDMAPCVRDCDGDGVTVAQGDCDDNNPDVYPAAGEICDGIDQDCDGLLDEGLQRECYSGPLTTRDVGLCADGLEYCVAAPGAGEEAWGPCTDETLPAAEVCNGADDSCSGTVDLDGNGSPLQQSCYPFGRGNPGQGPCRTGLQTCVTGRFADCVGAVGPSDETCNAVDDDCDGTVDGTGRNQVTRNCYDGQGGTAGVGICHRGQQTCNHGNFGRCVGQQTPEGETCDNRDQDCDGRTDENLTRVCGIETGICQTGISRCQNGNWSGCAGNIDPAVEQCDGRDEDCDGRTDENLTRPCGQSAVGVCRLGAETCNNGVFGACVGAVNPSNETCDNRDEDCDGRTDEGLVRSCGDTEVGECALGTEMCAAGRWGRCLGAVNPADETCNGLDDDCDGSTDEGTDVVCGTDVGECRQGLRRCQNGRLGGCNGGVEPAAETCNGRDDDCNGTVDNGFDLNTDPNNCGMCGRACMAAEVCRDGNCVTP
;
A
#
# COMPACT_ATOMS: atom_id res chain seq x y z
N MET A 1 -47.46 -39.56 -8.49
CA MET A 1 -47.62 -39.48 -9.96
C MET A 1 -46.94 -38.22 -10.49
N ARG A 2 -45.83 -38.36 -11.22
CA ARG A 2 -45.42 -37.54 -12.38
C ARG A 2 -44.15 -38.20 -12.96
N THR A 3 -43.98 -38.10 -14.27
CA THR A 3 -43.10 -39.00 -15.04
C THR A 3 -41.75 -38.38 -15.35
N LEU A 4 -40.67 -39.11 -15.07
CA LEU A 4 -39.38 -38.89 -15.69
C LEU A 4 -39.40 -39.47 -17.11
N SER A 5 -38.89 -38.70 -18.07
CA SER A 5 -38.69 -39.13 -19.47
C SER A 5 -37.27 -38.79 -19.91
N PHE A 6 -36.72 -39.64 -20.78
CA PHE A 6 -35.34 -39.59 -21.28
C PHE A 6 -35.13 -38.50 -22.34
N TRP A 7 -33.86 -38.31 -22.75
CA TRP A 7 -33.32 -38.34 -24.13
C TRP A 7 -31.90 -37.71 -24.08
N THR A 8 -30.83 -38.51 -23.97
CA THR A 8 -29.99 -39.10 -25.05
C THR A 8 -29.05 -38.12 -25.78
N LEU A 9 -27.82 -38.60 -26.05
CA LEU A 9 -26.65 -37.86 -26.54
C LEU A 9 -26.82 -37.16 -27.90
N ALA A 10 -26.11 -36.04 -28.06
CA ALA A 10 -25.36 -35.72 -29.27
C ALA A 10 -24.04 -35.02 -28.87
N ALA A 11 -22.97 -35.20 -29.65
CA ALA A 11 -21.63 -34.67 -29.35
C ALA A 11 -21.15 -33.70 -30.43
N ALA A 12 -20.27 -32.76 -30.07
CA ALA A 12 -19.61 -31.85 -31.00
C ALA A 12 -18.09 -31.78 -30.74
N LEU A 13 -17.33 -32.01 -31.80
CA LEU A 13 -15.90 -31.69 -31.95
C LEU A 13 -15.75 -30.18 -32.28
N ALA A 14 -14.60 -29.49 -32.14
CA ALA A 14 -13.24 -29.82 -31.67
C ALA A 14 -12.46 -28.52 -31.36
N LEU A 15 -11.14 -28.63 -31.17
CA LEU A 15 -10.09 -27.59 -31.00
C LEU A 15 -9.93 -27.12 -29.53
N VAL A 16 -8.77 -27.15 -28.83
CA VAL A 16 -7.31 -27.02 -29.16
C VAL A 16 -6.92 -25.52 -29.37
N ALA A 17 -5.99 -24.89 -28.62
CA ALA A 17 -4.92 -25.41 -27.75
C ALA A 17 -4.50 -24.46 -26.56
N CYS A 18 -3.64 -25.00 -25.68
CA CYS A 18 -2.55 -24.38 -24.88
C CYS A 18 -2.80 -23.13 -23.98
N ASP A 19 -2.89 -23.41 -22.67
CA ASP A 19 -1.90 -23.09 -21.62
C ASP A 19 -1.03 -21.79 -21.64
N ASP A 20 -1.05 -21.10 -20.48
CA ASP A 20 0.08 -20.51 -19.74
C ASP A 20 0.70 -19.13 -20.16
N PRO A 21 1.48 -18.44 -19.28
CA PRO A 21 0.89 -17.30 -18.56
C PRO A 21 1.66 -15.96 -18.68
N LYS A 22 1.13 -14.91 -18.01
CA LYS A 22 1.67 -13.53 -18.03
C LYS A 22 3.09 -13.43 -17.42
N PRO A 23 4.07 -12.79 -18.10
CA PRO A 23 5.33 -12.40 -17.49
C PRO A 23 5.19 -11.11 -16.64
N ALA A 24 6.03 -10.98 -15.62
CA ALA A 24 6.14 -9.76 -14.82
C ALA A 24 7.09 -8.72 -15.47
N GLY A 25 6.85 -7.43 -15.21
CA GLY A 25 7.66 -6.33 -15.74
C GLY A 25 8.16 -5.38 -14.65
N ARG A 26 9.49 -5.14 -14.61
CA ARG A 26 10.13 -3.93 -14.08
C ARG A 26 10.59 -3.07 -15.26
N PRO A 27 10.80 -1.76 -15.05
CA PRO A 27 12.18 -1.24 -15.16
C PRO A 27 12.65 -0.48 -13.90
N GLN A 28 13.85 0.12 -13.95
CA GLN A 28 14.57 0.76 -12.84
C GLN A 28 14.74 2.28 -13.02
N ALA A 29 14.91 3.00 -11.90
CA ALA A 29 15.89 4.08 -11.68
C ALA A 29 15.91 4.32 -10.14
N ASP A 30 16.99 4.14 -9.38
CA ASP A 30 18.35 4.72 -9.39
C ASP A 30 18.47 6.08 -8.68
N SER A 31 18.76 6.04 -7.37
CA SER A 31 19.57 7.00 -6.58
C SER A 31 19.96 6.30 -5.26
N VAL A 32 21.20 5.86 -5.09
CA VAL A 32 22.31 6.54 -4.38
C VAL A 32 22.23 6.42 -2.85
N VAL A 33 23.33 5.88 -2.31
CA VAL A 33 23.71 5.62 -0.92
C VAL A 33 23.66 6.87 -0.02
N ASP A 34 23.29 6.70 1.25
CA ASP A 34 24.25 6.75 2.38
C ASP A 34 23.56 6.22 3.65
N ASP A 35 24.31 5.49 4.48
CA ASP A 35 23.78 4.80 5.68
C ASP A 35 24.90 4.71 6.73
N ASP A 36 24.84 5.51 7.81
CA ASP A 36 25.48 5.18 9.09
C ASP A 36 25.01 6.06 10.27
N GLY A 37 25.05 5.48 11.48
CA GLY A 37 24.29 5.86 12.68
C GLY A 37 24.48 7.24 13.33
N GLY A 38 23.48 7.63 14.13
CA GLY A 38 23.50 8.80 15.01
C GLY A 38 22.39 8.78 16.07
N ALA A 39 22.72 8.43 17.31
CA ALA A 39 21.82 8.54 18.47
C ALA A 39 22.09 9.84 19.25
N GLY A 40 21.05 10.47 19.82
CA GLY A 40 21.19 11.68 20.64
C GLY A 40 19.88 12.14 21.27
N ASP A 41 19.96 12.58 22.54
CA ASP A 41 18.83 12.82 23.44
C ASP A 41 17.92 14.03 23.15
N ALA A 42 16.76 14.01 23.81
CA ALA A 42 15.69 15.01 23.76
C ALA A 42 16.03 16.36 24.42
N ILE A 43 15.37 17.43 23.94
CA ILE A 43 15.10 18.66 24.71
C ILE A 43 13.63 19.08 24.52
N THR A 44 13.05 19.65 25.57
CA THR A 44 11.65 20.12 25.70
C THR A 44 11.31 21.38 24.91
N GLY A 45 10.03 21.57 24.57
CA GLY A 45 9.49 22.87 24.13
C GLY A 45 7.95 22.93 24.09
N GLU A 46 7.34 23.63 25.04
CA GLU A 46 5.91 23.97 25.03
C GLU A 46 5.66 25.25 24.20
N GLY A 47 4.48 25.40 23.60
CA GLY A 47 4.13 26.57 22.80
C GLY A 47 2.66 26.64 22.35
N ASP A 48 1.81 27.24 23.17
CA ASP A 48 0.41 27.58 22.84
C ASP A 48 0.33 28.79 21.87
N GLY A 49 -0.73 28.89 21.06
CA GLY A 49 -0.76 29.79 19.90
C GLY A 49 -2.10 29.95 19.15
N SER A 50 -3.22 30.01 19.85
CA SER A 50 -4.54 30.22 19.21
C SER A 50 -4.74 31.62 18.59
N VAL A 51 -5.04 31.71 17.28
CA VAL A 51 -5.65 32.90 16.65
C VAL A 51 -6.71 32.52 15.61
N ARG A 52 -7.91 33.10 15.73
CA ARG A 52 -8.89 33.26 14.64
C ARG A 52 -8.97 34.74 14.23
N ARG A 53 -9.14 35.03 12.93
CA ARG A 53 -10.09 36.06 12.45
C ARG A 53 -10.33 36.00 10.93
N ASP A 54 -11.36 36.73 10.53
CA ASP A 54 -12.16 36.57 9.32
C ASP A 54 -11.94 37.70 8.28
N MET A 55 -12.75 37.70 7.21
CA MET A 55 -13.11 38.81 6.29
C MET A 55 -12.33 38.95 4.95
N ALA A 56 -13.08 39.42 3.93
CA ALA A 56 -12.78 39.58 2.49
C ALA A 56 -13.62 40.80 1.96
N PRO A 57 -13.77 41.11 0.64
CA PRO A 57 -13.04 40.73 -0.58
C PRO A 57 -12.20 41.96 -1.05
N PRO A 58 -12.37 42.72 -2.19
CA PRO A 58 -13.17 42.64 -3.44
C PRO A 58 -12.29 42.16 -4.64
N VAL A 59 -12.44 42.40 -5.97
CA VAL A 59 -13.19 43.34 -6.86
C VAL A 59 -13.58 42.68 -8.20
N ASP A 60 -14.43 43.33 -9.00
CA ASP A 60 -14.85 42.95 -10.37
C ASP A 60 -13.83 43.22 -11.49
N MET A 61 -13.98 42.53 -12.63
CA MET A 61 -14.27 43.15 -13.95
C MET A 61 -14.72 42.08 -14.98
N ALA A 62 -15.54 42.49 -15.96
CA ALA A 62 -16.29 41.61 -16.87
C ALA A 62 -15.99 41.89 -18.39
N PRO A 63 -16.78 41.46 -19.41
CA PRO A 63 -16.21 40.82 -20.61
C PRO A 63 -16.48 41.58 -21.93
N PRO A 64 -16.23 40.96 -23.10
CA PRO A 64 -16.93 41.28 -24.33
C PRO A 64 -17.69 40.09 -24.99
N VAL A 65 -18.57 40.45 -25.92
CA VAL A 65 -19.45 39.66 -26.82
C VAL A 65 -18.69 39.23 -28.12
N ASP A 66 -19.21 38.56 -29.17
CA ASP A 66 -20.54 38.24 -29.76
C ASP A 66 -20.58 36.77 -30.22
N MET A 67 -21.69 36.02 -30.30
CA MET A 67 -22.98 36.15 -31.03
C MET A 67 -22.97 35.80 -32.55
N ALA A 68 -23.55 34.63 -32.84
CA ALA A 68 -24.05 34.05 -34.11
C ALA A 68 -25.00 32.89 -33.68
N PRO A 69 -26.01 32.40 -34.46
CA PRO A 69 -26.04 32.28 -35.92
C PRO A 69 -27.37 32.70 -36.60
N GLU A 70 -27.56 32.32 -37.87
CA GLU A 70 -28.79 32.50 -38.65
C GLU A 70 -29.49 31.17 -39.01
N VAL A 71 -30.83 31.23 -39.10
CA VAL A 71 -31.73 30.48 -40.02
C VAL A 71 -31.79 28.93 -39.93
N ASP A 72 -32.96 28.37 -39.62
CA ASP A 72 -33.86 27.84 -40.67
C ASP A 72 -35.34 27.56 -40.29
N GLN A 73 -36.22 27.63 -41.30
CA GLN A 73 -37.56 27.01 -41.50
C GLN A 73 -38.72 27.07 -40.47
N ALA A 74 -39.85 27.63 -40.92
CA ALA A 74 -41.23 27.21 -40.60
C ALA A 74 -42.15 27.48 -41.83
N VAL A 75 -43.32 26.82 -41.96
CA VAL A 75 -44.05 26.68 -43.25
C VAL A 75 -45.58 26.81 -43.11
N ASP A 76 -46.22 27.41 -44.13
CA ASP A 76 -47.66 27.38 -44.51
C ASP A 76 -48.75 27.84 -43.52
N MET A 77 -49.59 28.80 -43.95
CA MET A 77 -50.86 28.50 -44.65
C MET A 77 -51.51 29.75 -45.27
N ALA A 78 -52.28 29.58 -46.36
CA ALA A 78 -52.95 30.65 -47.12
C ALA A 78 -54.47 30.77 -46.80
N PRO A 79 -55.20 31.78 -47.33
CA PRO A 79 -55.77 31.61 -48.68
C PRO A 79 -55.91 32.89 -49.56
N VAL A 80 -56.33 32.63 -50.81
CA VAL A 80 -56.78 33.49 -51.93
C VAL A 80 -57.90 34.53 -51.57
N VAL A 81 -58.28 35.55 -52.38
CA VAL A 81 -58.51 35.56 -53.86
C VAL A 81 -58.43 36.94 -54.56
N ASP A 82 -57.86 36.90 -55.78
CA ASP A 82 -58.26 37.52 -57.08
C ASP A 82 -58.52 39.02 -57.37
N MET A 83 -58.27 39.31 -58.66
CA MET A 83 -58.80 40.38 -59.54
C MET A 83 -58.49 41.87 -59.28
N ALA A 84 -57.46 42.36 -59.98
CA ALA A 84 -57.36 43.74 -60.46
C ALA A 84 -57.47 43.78 -62.00
N PRO A 85 -58.33 44.64 -62.60
CA PRO A 85 -58.39 44.83 -64.06
C PRO A 85 -57.54 46.02 -64.52
N THR A 86 -56.76 45.83 -65.58
CA THR A 86 -56.13 46.92 -66.35
C THR A 86 -57.11 47.46 -67.41
N VAL A 87 -57.15 48.78 -67.61
CA VAL A 87 -57.74 49.41 -68.81
C VAL A 87 -56.86 50.57 -69.29
N ASP A 88 -56.91 50.80 -70.60
CA ASP A 88 -55.91 51.55 -71.37
C ASP A 88 -56.12 53.08 -71.37
N ALA A 89 -55.08 53.80 -71.81
CA ALA A 89 -55.14 55.23 -72.07
C ALA A 89 -55.28 55.51 -73.58
N GLU A 90 -56.39 56.13 -73.98
CA GLU A 90 -56.68 56.60 -75.35
C GLU A 90 -57.05 58.09 -75.30
N PRO A 91 -56.45 58.96 -76.14
CA PRO A 91 -56.79 60.38 -76.21
C PRO A 91 -57.93 60.65 -77.20
N VAL A 92 -58.74 61.68 -76.95
CA VAL A 92 -59.79 62.14 -77.87
C VAL A 92 -59.68 63.64 -78.18
N ASP A 93 -59.52 63.96 -79.47
CA ASP A 93 -59.70 65.31 -80.02
C ASP A 93 -61.17 65.76 -79.91
N MET A 94 -61.41 67.05 -79.66
CA MET A 94 -61.89 67.99 -80.70
C MET A 94 -62.16 69.41 -80.16
N ALA A 95 -61.83 70.41 -81.00
CA ALA A 95 -62.26 71.82 -80.92
C ALA A 95 -63.54 72.03 -81.78
N PRO A 96 -64.02 73.25 -82.11
CA PRO A 96 -63.74 74.61 -81.62
C PRO A 96 -64.97 75.24 -80.87
N ILE A 97 -65.67 76.36 -81.11
CA ILE A 97 -65.87 77.35 -82.21
C ILE A 97 -66.44 78.71 -81.68
N VAL A 98 -65.86 79.83 -82.14
CA VAL A 98 -66.46 81.17 -82.45
C VAL A 98 -67.17 81.98 -81.32
N ASP A 99 -67.49 83.28 -81.43
CA ASP A 99 -67.30 84.31 -82.48
C ASP A 99 -67.11 85.74 -81.89
N ALA A 100 -66.95 86.78 -82.71
CA ALA A 100 -66.48 88.11 -82.30
C ALA A 100 -67.51 89.28 -82.29
N ALA A 101 -67.45 90.10 -81.22
CA ALA A 101 -67.73 91.55 -81.17
C ALA A 101 -69.18 92.04 -81.53
N PRO A 102 -69.53 93.36 -81.59
CA PRO A 102 -68.83 94.60 -81.16
C PRO A 102 -69.70 95.44 -80.15
N PRO A 103 -69.95 96.77 -80.26
CA PRO A 103 -69.22 97.78 -79.46
C PRO A 103 -70.11 98.81 -78.70
N ASP A 104 -69.45 99.87 -78.19
CA ASP A 104 -69.96 101.20 -77.80
C ASP A 104 -70.80 101.36 -76.51
N MET A 105 -70.11 101.74 -75.42
CA MET A 105 -70.59 102.80 -74.51
C MET A 105 -69.41 103.59 -73.91
N ALA A 106 -69.68 104.79 -73.40
CA ALA A 106 -68.65 105.80 -73.10
C ALA A 106 -67.98 105.61 -71.72
N PRO A 107 -66.73 106.05 -71.53
CA PRO A 107 -66.07 105.97 -70.24
C PRO A 107 -66.77 106.84 -69.18
N CYS A 108 -67.15 106.21 -68.08
CA CYS A 108 -67.25 106.86 -66.78
C CYS A 108 -65.85 107.35 -66.36
N VAL A 109 -65.78 108.38 -65.51
CA VAL A 109 -64.54 109.20 -65.35
C VAL A 109 -64.22 109.52 -63.89
N ARG A 110 -65.05 109.06 -62.93
CA ARG A 110 -64.91 109.31 -61.49
C ARG A 110 -66.07 108.61 -60.75
N ASP A 111 -65.85 107.39 -60.26
CA ASP A 111 -66.85 106.45 -59.71
C ASP A 111 -67.71 105.82 -60.84
N CYS A 112 -67.50 104.53 -61.08
CA CYS A 112 -68.10 103.71 -62.13
C CYS A 112 -69.02 102.59 -61.60
N ASP A 113 -68.87 102.11 -60.36
CA ASP A 113 -69.72 101.08 -59.74
C ASP A 113 -70.70 101.58 -58.65
N GLY A 114 -70.40 102.69 -57.99
CA GLY A 114 -71.23 103.33 -56.96
C GLY A 114 -70.88 103.03 -55.50
N ASP A 115 -69.69 102.49 -55.18
CA ASP A 115 -69.23 102.27 -53.79
C ASP A 115 -69.10 103.60 -52.99
N GLY A 116 -68.58 104.65 -53.64
CA GLY A 116 -68.29 105.98 -53.10
C GLY A 116 -66.80 106.34 -52.95
N VAL A 117 -65.89 105.45 -53.31
CA VAL A 117 -64.45 105.70 -53.51
C VAL A 117 -64.21 105.97 -55.01
N THR A 118 -62.96 105.92 -55.48
CA THR A 118 -62.54 105.99 -56.90
C THR A 118 -61.09 105.53 -57.02
N VAL A 119 -60.62 105.22 -58.24
CA VAL A 119 -59.17 105.03 -58.55
C VAL A 119 -58.30 106.18 -58.05
N ALA A 120 -58.83 107.41 -57.99
CA ALA A 120 -58.10 108.59 -57.52
C ALA A 120 -58.01 108.70 -55.98
N GLN A 121 -58.76 107.87 -55.25
CA GLN A 121 -58.82 107.82 -53.79
C GLN A 121 -58.16 106.56 -53.20
N GLY A 122 -57.91 105.53 -54.01
CA GLY A 122 -57.18 104.32 -53.62
C GLY A 122 -57.84 103.01 -54.04
N ASP A 123 -59.03 103.05 -54.64
CA ASP A 123 -59.68 101.84 -55.15
C ASP A 123 -58.90 101.25 -56.36
N CYS A 124 -58.89 99.93 -56.42
CA CYS A 124 -58.08 99.13 -57.32
C CYS A 124 -58.88 98.45 -58.46
N ASP A 125 -60.22 98.42 -58.40
CA ASP A 125 -61.13 98.08 -59.50
C ASP A 125 -62.50 98.79 -59.37
N ASP A 126 -62.55 100.07 -59.80
CA ASP A 126 -63.69 101.03 -59.87
C ASP A 126 -64.95 100.47 -60.58
N ASN A 127 -64.96 99.19 -60.99
CA ASN A 127 -66.07 98.43 -61.59
C ASN A 127 -66.69 97.37 -60.64
N ASN A 128 -66.13 97.15 -59.44
CA ASN A 128 -66.54 96.13 -58.49
C ASN A 128 -66.77 96.73 -57.07
N PRO A 129 -68.02 96.99 -56.65
CA PRO A 129 -68.32 97.78 -55.46
C PRO A 129 -68.10 97.03 -54.12
N ASP A 130 -67.60 95.80 -54.19
CA ASP A 130 -67.12 95.03 -53.03
C ASP A 130 -65.57 95.13 -52.86
N VAL A 131 -64.87 95.87 -53.75
CA VAL A 131 -63.41 96.11 -53.75
C VAL A 131 -63.13 97.61 -53.56
N TYR A 132 -62.65 98.01 -52.38
CA TYR A 132 -62.32 99.40 -52.03
C TYR A 132 -61.48 99.51 -50.74
N PRO A 133 -60.70 100.59 -50.56
CA PRO A 133 -60.00 100.95 -49.32
C PRO A 133 -60.80 100.70 -48.04
N ALA A 134 -60.38 99.68 -47.27
CA ALA A 134 -61.04 99.16 -46.07
C ALA A 134 -62.43 98.51 -46.29
N ALA A 135 -62.55 97.72 -47.37
CA ALA A 135 -63.46 96.57 -47.43
C ALA A 135 -63.09 95.51 -46.37
N GLY A 136 -63.59 94.28 -46.50
CA GLY A 136 -63.29 93.20 -45.56
C GLY A 136 -63.05 91.90 -46.31
N GLU A 137 -61.84 91.35 -46.15
CA GLU A 137 -61.33 90.27 -46.99
C GLU A 137 -62.22 89.02 -47.01
N ILE A 138 -62.25 88.37 -48.18
CA ILE A 138 -62.97 87.15 -48.54
C ILE A 138 -61.97 86.24 -49.27
N CYS A 139 -61.91 84.97 -48.84
CA CYS A 139 -60.98 83.99 -49.38
C CYS A 139 -61.39 83.53 -50.80
N ASP A 140 -61.11 84.36 -51.81
CA ASP A 140 -61.32 84.12 -53.25
C ASP A 140 -60.21 84.64 -54.18
N GLY A 141 -59.16 85.28 -53.64
CA GLY A 141 -57.98 85.74 -54.37
C GLY A 141 -58.11 87.10 -55.05
N ILE A 142 -58.87 88.01 -54.45
CA ILE A 142 -59.02 89.40 -54.87
C ILE A 142 -58.59 90.30 -53.70
N ASP A 143 -57.66 91.22 -53.95
CA ASP A 143 -57.30 92.31 -53.04
C ASP A 143 -58.52 93.23 -52.87
N GLN A 144 -59.37 93.00 -51.87
CA GLN A 144 -60.64 93.72 -51.74
C GLN A 144 -60.47 95.01 -50.93
N ASP A 145 -59.57 95.03 -49.94
CA ASP A 145 -59.17 96.21 -49.17
C ASP A 145 -58.22 97.17 -49.95
N CYS A 146 -57.59 96.73 -51.04
CA CYS A 146 -56.65 97.47 -51.89
C CYS A 146 -55.30 97.87 -51.20
N ASP A 147 -54.87 97.13 -50.17
CA ASP A 147 -53.56 97.26 -49.50
C ASP A 147 -52.39 96.72 -50.36
N GLY A 148 -52.66 95.76 -51.25
CA GLY A 148 -51.67 95.08 -52.08
C GLY A 148 -51.22 93.70 -51.57
N LEU A 149 -51.90 93.17 -50.55
CA LEU A 149 -51.90 91.76 -50.17
C LEU A 149 -53.08 91.02 -50.85
N LEU A 150 -53.35 89.79 -50.44
CA LEU A 150 -54.50 88.99 -50.87
C LEU A 150 -55.00 88.20 -49.67
N ASP A 151 -56.30 88.25 -49.39
CA ASP A 151 -57.05 87.37 -48.51
C ASP A 151 -56.47 87.27 -47.07
N GLU A 152 -55.76 88.29 -46.58
CA GLU A 152 -54.87 88.11 -45.42
C GLU A 152 -55.60 88.15 -44.07
N GLY A 153 -55.00 87.48 -43.07
CA GLY A 153 -55.61 87.35 -41.74
C GLY A 153 -56.85 86.45 -41.68
N LEU A 154 -57.34 85.95 -42.82
CA LEU A 154 -58.49 85.05 -42.90
C LEU A 154 -58.17 83.66 -42.32
N GLN A 155 -58.92 83.31 -41.28
CA GLN A 155 -58.86 82.01 -40.59
C GLN A 155 -60.28 81.52 -40.25
N ARG A 156 -60.50 80.21 -40.22
CA ARG A 156 -61.76 79.58 -39.79
C ARG A 156 -61.53 78.27 -39.04
N GLU A 157 -62.49 77.90 -38.20
CA GLU A 157 -62.51 76.62 -37.48
C GLU A 157 -62.74 75.45 -38.45
N CYS A 158 -62.00 74.36 -38.27
CA CYS A 158 -62.03 73.18 -39.13
C CYS A 158 -61.94 71.88 -38.32
N TYR A 159 -62.43 70.78 -38.90
CA TYR A 159 -62.30 69.44 -38.33
C TYR A 159 -62.45 68.39 -39.45
N SER A 160 -61.42 67.60 -39.70
CA SER A 160 -61.41 66.56 -40.74
C SER A 160 -61.90 65.19 -40.25
N GLY A 161 -62.04 65.02 -38.93
CA GLY A 161 -62.53 63.80 -38.30
C GLY A 161 -64.05 63.59 -38.42
N PRO A 162 -64.57 62.45 -37.93
CA PRO A 162 -66.01 62.20 -37.91
C PRO A 162 -66.76 63.23 -37.07
N LEU A 163 -67.81 63.87 -37.59
CA LEU A 163 -68.57 64.92 -36.88
C LEU A 163 -69.21 64.48 -35.54
N THR A 164 -69.21 63.18 -35.22
CA THR A 164 -69.62 62.64 -33.91
C THR A 164 -68.52 62.67 -32.84
N THR A 165 -67.28 62.98 -33.23
CA THR A 165 -66.09 63.03 -32.35
C THR A 165 -65.59 64.47 -32.11
N ARG A 166 -66.10 65.45 -32.87
CA ARG A 166 -65.80 66.88 -32.70
C ARG A 166 -66.26 67.36 -31.33
N ASP A 167 -65.39 68.08 -30.61
CA ASP A 167 -65.58 68.53 -29.22
C ASP A 167 -65.84 67.41 -28.19
N VAL A 168 -65.40 66.18 -28.48
CA VAL A 168 -65.54 65.00 -27.60
C VAL A 168 -64.17 64.52 -27.13
N GLY A 169 -64.02 64.27 -25.83
CA GLY A 169 -62.78 63.73 -25.27
C GLY A 169 -61.61 64.70 -25.38
N LEU A 170 -60.54 64.29 -26.08
CA LEU A 170 -59.42 65.16 -26.44
C LEU A 170 -59.59 65.84 -27.82
N CYS A 171 -60.57 65.43 -28.63
CA CYS A 171 -60.72 65.98 -29.97
C CYS A 171 -61.20 67.42 -29.94
N ALA A 172 -60.54 68.24 -30.73
CA ALA A 172 -60.74 69.68 -30.82
C ALA A 172 -60.52 70.15 -32.25
N ASP A 173 -61.22 71.21 -32.61
CA ASP A 173 -61.09 71.87 -33.89
C ASP A 173 -59.69 72.44 -34.12
N GLY A 174 -59.25 72.37 -35.37
CA GLY A 174 -58.09 73.11 -35.85
C GLY A 174 -58.47 74.45 -36.45
N LEU A 175 -57.48 75.10 -37.07
CA LEU A 175 -57.67 76.26 -37.93
C LEU A 175 -57.26 75.94 -39.37
N GLU A 176 -58.12 76.35 -40.30
CA GLU A 176 -57.80 76.55 -41.71
C GLU A 176 -57.51 78.04 -41.92
N TYR A 177 -56.39 78.35 -42.58
CA TYR A 177 -56.04 79.69 -43.03
C TYR A 177 -56.32 79.79 -44.53
N CYS A 178 -56.68 80.98 -45.02
CA CYS A 178 -56.66 81.22 -46.47
C CYS A 178 -55.20 81.23 -46.97
N VAL A 179 -54.95 80.55 -48.08
CA VAL A 179 -53.62 80.45 -48.70
C VAL A 179 -53.73 80.27 -50.22
N ALA A 180 -52.75 80.79 -50.96
CA ALA A 180 -52.54 80.49 -52.38
C ALA A 180 -52.54 78.97 -52.65
N ALA A 181 -53.62 78.45 -53.24
CA ALA A 181 -53.88 77.01 -53.27
C ALA A 181 -52.91 76.28 -54.22
N PRO A 182 -52.12 75.29 -53.76
CA PRO A 182 -51.07 74.65 -54.57
C PRO A 182 -51.58 73.91 -55.82
N GLY A 183 -51.69 74.63 -56.93
CA GLY A 183 -52.04 74.10 -58.26
C GLY A 183 -53.45 74.41 -58.76
N ALA A 184 -54.26 75.18 -58.02
CA ALA A 184 -55.57 75.65 -58.51
C ALA A 184 -55.46 76.94 -59.35
N GLY A 185 -54.63 77.89 -58.90
CA GLY A 185 -54.51 79.22 -59.53
C GLY A 185 -55.49 80.27 -58.99
N GLU A 186 -56.31 79.87 -58.01
CA GLU A 186 -57.24 80.67 -57.20
C GLU A 186 -56.85 80.45 -55.73
N GLU A 187 -57.09 81.40 -54.83
CA GLU A 187 -56.77 81.26 -53.40
C GLU A 187 -57.84 80.39 -52.71
N ALA A 188 -57.47 79.65 -51.66
CA ALA A 188 -58.41 78.78 -50.97
C ALA A 188 -58.01 78.47 -49.53
N TRP A 189 -58.97 77.98 -48.77
CA TRP A 189 -58.74 77.42 -47.44
C TRP A 189 -57.78 76.23 -47.51
N GLY A 190 -56.70 76.31 -46.72
CA GLY A 190 -55.65 75.29 -46.65
C GLY A 190 -56.10 73.99 -45.99
N PRO A 191 -55.17 73.07 -45.69
CA PRO A 191 -55.49 71.93 -44.83
C PRO A 191 -55.81 72.40 -43.40
N CYS A 192 -56.65 71.64 -42.69
CA CYS A 192 -56.87 71.86 -41.27
C CYS A 192 -55.57 71.64 -40.48
N THR A 193 -55.19 72.62 -39.65
CA THR A 193 -53.96 72.60 -38.85
C THR A 193 -54.28 72.72 -37.36
N ASP A 194 -53.44 72.12 -36.52
CA ASP A 194 -53.60 72.04 -35.05
C ASP A 194 -54.88 71.34 -34.55
N GLU A 195 -55.64 70.66 -35.42
CA GLU A 195 -56.76 69.79 -35.02
C GLU A 195 -56.28 68.57 -34.22
N THR A 196 -57.10 68.10 -33.29
CA THR A 196 -56.87 66.82 -32.57
C THR A 196 -57.89 65.80 -33.04
N LEU A 197 -57.41 64.73 -33.69
CA LEU A 197 -58.22 63.67 -34.30
C LEU A 197 -58.29 62.40 -33.43
N PRO A 198 -59.32 61.56 -33.61
CA PRO A 198 -59.47 60.31 -32.87
C PRO A 198 -58.28 59.35 -33.02
N ALA A 199 -57.68 58.98 -31.90
CA ALA A 199 -56.66 57.94 -31.79
C ALA A 199 -57.26 56.62 -31.26
N ALA A 200 -56.40 55.61 -31.07
CA ALA A 200 -56.78 54.44 -30.28
C ALA A 200 -56.60 54.75 -28.79
N GLU A 201 -57.62 54.46 -27.97
CA GLU A 201 -57.59 54.62 -26.52
C GLU A 201 -56.33 53.98 -25.91
N VAL A 202 -55.61 54.77 -25.11
CA VAL A 202 -54.58 54.25 -24.20
C VAL A 202 -54.98 54.53 -22.77
N CYS A 203 -54.57 53.65 -21.85
CA CYS A 203 -54.93 53.76 -20.44
C CYS A 203 -54.22 54.97 -19.78
N ASN A 204 -54.81 56.16 -19.93
CA ASN A 204 -54.24 57.46 -19.52
C ASN A 204 -55.23 58.37 -18.77
N GLY A 205 -56.54 58.08 -18.82
CA GLY A 205 -57.60 58.81 -18.12
C GLY A 205 -58.27 59.92 -18.95
N ALA A 206 -58.01 59.94 -20.25
CA ALA A 206 -58.68 60.75 -21.26
C ALA A 206 -59.50 59.86 -22.22
N ASP A 207 -60.15 60.48 -23.20
CA ASP A 207 -60.91 59.84 -24.27
C ASP A 207 -60.19 60.21 -25.58
N ASP A 208 -59.11 59.48 -25.84
CA ASP A 208 -58.20 59.67 -26.99
C ASP A 208 -58.90 59.36 -28.33
N SER A 209 -59.89 58.47 -28.30
CA SER A 209 -60.74 58.08 -29.42
C SER A 209 -61.96 58.97 -29.60
N CYS A 210 -62.18 59.91 -28.68
CA CYS A 210 -63.23 60.92 -28.77
C CYS A 210 -64.63 60.30 -28.92
N SER A 211 -64.81 59.18 -28.24
CA SER A 211 -65.98 58.30 -28.23
C SER A 211 -67.08 58.76 -27.27
N GLY A 212 -66.74 59.65 -26.34
CA GLY A 212 -67.52 60.00 -25.15
C GLY A 212 -67.25 59.07 -23.96
N THR A 213 -66.26 58.17 -24.06
CA THR A 213 -65.93 57.19 -23.02
C THR A 213 -64.43 57.01 -22.84
N VAL A 214 -63.96 57.26 -21.61
CA VAL A 214 -62.56 57.21 -21.18
C VAL A 214 -62.07 55.77 -20.93
N ASP A 215 -60.87 55.43 -21.42
CA ASP A 215 -60.14 54.17 -21.20
C ASP A 215 -60.88 52.89 -21.67
N LEU A 216 -61.74 52.95 -22.70
CA LEU A 216 -62.52 51.79 -23.20
C LEU A 216 -62.03 51.22 -24.55
N ASP A 217 -62.33 49.96 -24.84
CA ASP A 217 -62.15 49.38 -26.17
C ASP A 217 -63.29 49.78 -27.12
N GLY A 218 -63.14 49.48 -28.42
CA GLY A 218 -64.17 49.73 -29.44
C GLY A 218 -65.48 48.94 -29.27
N ASN A 219 -65.63 48.15 -28.20
CA ASN A 219 -66.86 47.45 -27.80
C ASN A 219 -67.47 48.04 -26.51
N GLY A 220 -66.88 49.09 -25.93
CA GLY A 220 -67.30 49.68 -24.66
C GLY A 220 -66.90 48.89 -23.41
N SER A 221 -65.86 48.04 -23.50
CA SER A 221 -65.28 47.32 -22.36
C SER A 221 -64.00 48.02 -21.88
N PRO A 222 -63.71 48.11 -20.58
CA PRO A 222 -62.47 48.75 -20.11
C PRO A 222 -61.21 48.09 -20.69
N LEU A 223 -60.22 48.88 -21.10
CA LEU A 223 -58.96 48.36 -21.67
C LEU A 223 -58.31 47.32 -20.75
N GLN A 224 -57.78 46.24 -21.32
CA GLN A 224 -57.11 45.16 -20.59
C GLN A 224 -55.75 44.81 -21.20
N GLN A 225 -54.80 44.42 -20.35
CA GLN A 225 -53.50 43.89 -20.76
C GLN A 225 -53.10 42.66 -19.95
N SER A 226 -52.32 41.77 -20.57
CA SER A 226 -51.68 40.63 -19.90
C SER A 226 -50.56 41.11 -18.99
N CYS A 227 -50.39 40.47 -17.82
CA CYS A 227 -49.42 40.89 -16.82
C CYS A 227 -48.74 39.71 -16.11
N TYR A 228 -47.49 39.91 -15.69
CA TYR A 228 -46.72 38.91 -14.93
C TYR A 228 -45.68 39.60 -14.02
N PRO A 229 -46.03 39.96 -12.78
CA PRO A 229 -45.26 40.89 -11.96
C PRO A 229 -44.02 40.28 -11.26
N PHE A 230 -43.77 38.98 -11.41
CA PHE A 230 -42.82 38.25 -10.58
C PHE A 230 -41.35 38.34 -11.04
N GLY A 231 -41.11 38.76 -12.29
CA GLY A 231 -39.76 38.97 -12.85
C GLY A 231 -38.88 37.71 -12.99
N ARG A 232 -39.39 36.53 -12.62
CA ARG A 232 -38.77 35.20 -12.73
C ARG A 232 -39.85 34.12 -12.92
N GLY A 233 -39.45 32.95 -13.40
CA GLY A 233 -40.34 31.88 -13.83
C GLY A 233 -41.05 32.22 -15.14
N ASN A 234 -41.25 31.25 -16.03
CA ASN A 234 -41.93 31.49 -17.31
C ASN A 234 -43.44 31.22 -17.18
N PRO A 235 -44.34 32.19 -17.46
CA PRO A 235 -45.77 31.92 -17.47
C PRO A 235 -46.12 30.90 -18.56
N GLY A 236 -46.81 29.81 -18.18
CA GLY A 236 -47.08 28.66 -19.03
C GLY A 236 -46.16 27.45 -18.78
N GLN A 237 -45.11 27.62 -17.97
CA GLN A 237 -44.39 26.52 -17.33
C GLN A 237 -44.95 26.28 -15.92
N GLY A 238 -44.92 25.03 -15.45
CA GLY A 238 -45.41 24.69 -14.12
C GLY A 238 -46.86 25.11 -13.82
N PRO A 239 -47.14 25.61 -12.60
CA PRO A 239 -48.39 26.28 -12.24
C PRO A 239 -48.41 27.77 -12.62
N CYS A 240 -47.29 28.33 -13.12
CA CYS A 240 -47.18 29.76 -13.40
C CYS A 240 -48.04 30.18 -14.59
N ARG A 241 -48.66 31.35 -14.47
CA ARG A 241 -49.49 31.95 -15.52
C ARG A 241 -49.54 33.46 -15.40
N THR A 242 -49.77 34.12 -16.54
CA THR A 242 -50.11 35.54 -16.56
C THR A 242 -51.44 35.79 -15.86
N GLY A 243 -51.62 37.03 -15.40
CA GLY A 243 -52.91 37.58 -15.01
C GLY A 243 -53.39 38.60 -16.04
N LEU A 244 -54.45 39.31 -15.67
CA LEU A 244 -54.95 40.48 -16.40
C LEU A 244 -54.90 41.71 -15.49
N GLN A 245 -54.46 42.84 -16.06
CA GLN A 245 -54.75 44.16 -15.52
C GLN A 245 -55.91 44.75 -16.33
N THR A 246 -56.81 45.46 -15.65
CA THR A 246 -57.88 46.26 -16.28
C THR A 246 -57.57 47.73 -16.03
N CYS A 247 -57.80 48.59 -17.02
CA CYS A 247 -57.65 50.02 -16.83
C CYS A 247 -58.76 50.56 -15.92
N VAL A 248 -58.37 51.36 -14.94
CA VAL A 248 -59.27 52.04 -14.00
C VAL A 248 -58.70 53.43 -13.75
N THR A 249 -59.42 54.47 -14.16
CA THR A 249 -59.04 55.88 -13.97
C THR A 249 -57.63 56.20 -14.49
N GLY A 250 -57.38 55.89 -15.76
CA GLY A 250 -56.13 56.19 -16.46
C GLY A 250 -54.91 55.41 -16.00
N ARG A 251 -55.11 54.29 -15.30
CA ARG A 251 -54.04 53.39 -14.86
C ARG A 251 -54.49 51.95 -14.89
N PHE A 252 -53.61 51.06 -15.35
CA PHE A 252 -53.80 49.62 -15.20
C PHE A 252 -53.74 49.25 -13.72
N ALA A 253 -54.83 48.66 -13.21
CA ALA A 253 -54.95 48.19 -11.84
C ALA A 253 -54.00 47.02 -11.54
N ASP A 254 -53.99 46.51 -10.30
CA ASP A 254 -53.16 45.36 -9.92
C ASP A 254 -53.39 44.13 -10.81
N CYS A 255 -52.35 43.32 -10.96
CA CYS A 255 -52.37 42.12 -11.81
C CYS A 255 -53.20 40.99 -11.17
N VAL A 256 -54.42 40.76 -11.65
CA VAL A 256 -55.34 39.77 -11.08
C VAL A 256 -55.19 38.41 -11.76
N GLY A 257 -55.17 37.34 -10.96
CA GLY A 257 -55.25 35.96 -11.42
C GLY A 257 -53.92 35.28 -11.79
N ALA A 258 -52.83 36.06 -11.87
CA ALA A 258 -51.49 35.56 -12.10
C ALA A 258 -51.03 34.59 -10.99
N VAL A 259 -50.18 33.63 -11.34
CA VAL A 259 -49.44 32.78 -10.40
C VAL A 259 -47.98 32.85 -10.78
N GLY A 260 -47.14 33.13 -9.80
CA GLY A 260 -45.69 33.22 -9.95
C GLY A 260 -44.98 32.01 -9.36
N PRO A 261 -43.64 32.02 -9.41
CA PRO A 261 -42.82 30.89 -8.99
C PRO A 261 -42.78 30.74 -7.47
N SER A 262 -42.59 29.50 -7.02
CA SER A 262 -42.44 29.09 -5.62
C SER A 262 -41.29 28.08 -5.48
N ASP A 263 -40.68 27.98 -4.30
CA ASP A 263 -39.55 27.06 -4.08
C ASP A 263 -39.93 25.60 -4.42
N GLU A 264 -39.09 24.93 -5.23
CA GLU A 264 -39.30 23.56 -5.71
C GLU A 264 -39.68 22.56 -4.61
N THR A 265 -40.87 21.96 -4.73
CA THR A 265 -41.30 20.83 -3.88
C THR A 265 -41.03 19.52 -4.59
N CYS A 266 -40.72 18.44 -3.85
CA CYS A 266 -40.68 17.09 -4.42
C CYS A 266 -42.11 16.56 -4.66
N ASN A 267 -42.74 16.97 -5.77
CA ASN A 267 -44.15 16.74 -6.10
C ASN A 267 -44.40 16.36 -7.58
N ALA A 268 -43.36 16.28 -8.43
CA ALA A 268 -43.42 16.11 -9.88
C ALA A 268 -44.07 17.29 -10.65
N VAL A 269 -43.95 18.50 -10.10
CA VAL A 269 -44.29 19.78 -10.72
C VAL A 269 -43.01 20.64 -10.80
N ASP A 270 -43.03 21.59 -11.72
CA ASP A 270 -42.05 22.68 -11.92
C ASP A 270 -42.63 23.89 -11.16
N ASP A 271 -42.47 23.93 -9.84
CA ASP A 271 -43.08 24.92 -8.93
C ASP A 271 -42.40 26.30 -9.06
N ASP A 272 -41.11 26.36 -9.40
CA ASP A 272 -40.34 27.60 -9.63
C ASP A 272 -40.37 28.09 -11.09
N CYS A 273 -40.95 27.29 -11.99
CA CYS A 273 -41.22 27.61 -13.38
C CYS A 273 -39.97 27.99 -14.19
N ASP A 274 -38.79 27.46 -13.83
CA ASP A 274 -37.58 27.53 -14.66
C ASP A 274 -37.59 26.54 -15.84
N GLY A 275 -38.52 25.57 -15.81
CA GLY A 275 -38.68 24.53 -16.81
C GLY A 275 -38.09 23.18 -16.40
N THR A 276 -37.64 23.02 -15.15
CA THR A 276 -37.12 21.76 -14.60
C THR A 276 -37.92 21.27 -13.40
N VAL A 277 -38.42 20.04 -13.48
CA VAL A 277 -39.32 19.42 -12.48
C VAL A 277 -38.53 18.81 -11.30
N ASP A 278 -38.92 19.16 -10.07
CA ASP A 278 -38.24 18.88 -8.79
C ASP A 278 -36.78 19.39 -8.68
N GLY A 279 -36.43 20.37 -9.52
CA GLY A 279 -35.12 21.05 -9.57
C GLY A 279 -33.93 20.18 -10.04
N THR A 280 -32.97 20.80 -10.74
CA THR A 280 -31.76 20.10 -11.22
C THR A 280 -30.44 20.77 -10.81
N GLY A 281 -29.37 19.98 -10.76
CA GLY A 281 -28.00 20.45 -10.53
C GLY A 281 -27.80 21.12 -9.17
N ARG A 282 -27.87 22.47 -9.14
CA ARG A 282 -27.73 23.27 -7.91
C ARG A 282 -29.04 23.52 -7.17
N ASN A 283 -30.18 23.42 -7.86
CA ASN A 283 -31.52 23.60 -7.29
C ASN A 283 -32.16 22.27 -6.88
N GLN A 284 -31.43 21.16 -6.94
CA GLN A 284 -31.99 19.82 -6.77
C GLN A 284 -32.57 19.58 -5.37
N VAL A 285 -33.86 19.25 -5.29
CA VAL A 285 -34.57 19.07 -4.02
C VAL A 285 -34.00 17.89 -3.24
N THR A 286 -33.57 18.14 -2.00
CA THR A 286 -32.98 17.15 -1.10
C THR A 286 -33.58 17.21 0.30
N ARG A 287 -33.57 16.09 1.02
CA ARG A 287 -33.95 16.01 2.44
C ARG A 287 -33.06 15.07 3.23
N ASN A 288 -32.96 15.28 4.54
CA ASN A 288 -32.32 14.33 5.44
C ASN A 288 -33.17 13.06 5.60
N CYS A 289 -32.52 11.90 5.68
CA CYS A 289 -33.17 10.60 5.81
C CYS A 289 -32.39 9.66 6.74
N TYR A 290 -33.06 8.62 7.24
CA TYR A 290 -32.47 7.57 8.05
C TYR A 290 -33.39 6.36 8.08
N ASP A 291 -32.92 5.23 7.56
CA ASP A 291 -33.69 3.98 7.47
C ASP A 291 -33.44 3.04 8.67
N GLY A 292 -32.53 3.43 9.59
CA GLY A 292 -32.22 2.70 10.82
C GLY A 292 -33.26 2.92 11.94
N GLN A 293 -33.05 2.26 13.09
CA GLN A 293 -34.01 2.29 14.19
C GLN A 293 -34.18 3.69 14.80
N GLY A 294 -35.41 4.01 15.22
CA GLY A 294 -35.72 5.27 15.88
C GLY A 294 -34.95 5.44 17.19
N GLY A 295 -33.95 6.33 17.21
CA GLY A 295 -33.10 6.65 18.36
C GLY A 295 -31.61 6.59 18.06
N THR A 296 -31.18 5.77 17.10
CA THR A 296 -29.75 5.50 16.83
C THR A 296 -29.07 6.55 15.92
N ALA A 297 -29.84 7.44 15.29
CA ALA A 297 -29.32 8.44 14.36
C ALA A 297 -28.55 9.57 15.07
N GLY A 298 -27.22 9.57 14.98
CA GLY A 298 -26.32 10.46 15.71
C GLY A 298 -25.76 9.83 17.00
N VAL A 299 -25.93 8.52 17.17
CA VAL A 299 -25.33 7.70 18.23
C VAL A 299 -24.22 6.86 17.58
N GLY A 300 -23.10 6.69 18.26
CA GLY A 300 -21.95 5.97 17.72
C GLY A 300 -21.45 6.48 16.37
N ILE A 301 -21.23 5.55 15.44
CA ILE A 301 -20.91 5.88 14.04
C ILE A 301 -22.15 6.17 13.18
N CYS A 302 -23.36 5.88 13.68
CA CYS A 302 -24.59 6.02 12.91
C CYS A 302 -24.93 7.48 12.60
N HIS A 303 -25.11 7.79 11.32
CA HIS A 303 -25.43 9.13 10.85
C HIS A 303 -26.53 9.13 9.78
N ARG A 304 -27.20 10.28 9.65
CA ARG A 304 -28.28 10.51 8.68
C ARG A 304 -27.68 10.72 7.29
N GLY A 305 -28.29 10.09 6.30
CA GLY A 305 -27.99 10.33 4.90
C GLY A 305 -28.84 11.44 4.31
N GLN A 306 -28.67 11.64 3.01
CA GLN A 306 -29.52 12.51 2.19
C GLN A 306 -30.30 11.71 1.15
N GLN A 307 -31.53 12.17 0.92
CA GLN A 307 -32.47 11.67 -0.05
C GLN A 307 -32.66 12.75 -1.11
N THR A 308 -32.41 12.40 -2.36
CA THR A 308 -32.55 13.29 -3.52
C THR A 308 -33.90 13.04 -4.20
N CYS A 309 -34.64 14.09 -4.52
CA CYS A 309 -35.85 13.98 -5.32
C CYS A 309 -35.52 13.72 -6.80
N ASN A 310 -36.34 12.91 -7.47
CA ASN A 310 -36.39 12.77 -8.91
C ASN A 310 -37.86 12.49 -9.29
N HIS A 311 -38.53 13.37 -10.03
CA HIS A 311 -39.90 13.18 -10.52
C HIS A 311 -40.90 12.83 -9.40
N GLY A 312 -41.04 13.71 -8.40
CA GLY A 312 -41.92 13.59 -7.24
C GLY A 312 -41.57 12.50 -6.24
N ASN A 313 -40.44 11.82 -6.42
CA ASN A 313 -40.04 10.67 -5.62
C ASN A 313 -38.63 10.87 -5.04
N PHE A 314 -38.52 10.84 -3.72
CA PHE A 314 -37.22 10.73 -3.05
C PHE A 314 -36.65 9.32 -3.22
N GLY A 315 -35.39 9.22 -3.65
CA GLY A 315 -34.70 7.95 -3.86
C GLY A 315 -34.38 7.17 -2.57
N ARG A 316 -33.44 6.21 -2.65
CA ARG A 316 -32.87 5.59 -1.43
C ARG A 316 -32.14 6.63 -0.59
N CYS A 317 -32.00 6.39 0.71
CA CYS A 317 -31.14 7.22 1.54
C CYS A 317 -29.65 6.95 1.23
N VAL A 318 -28.90 7.98 0.85
CA VAL A 318 -27.48 7.89 0.44
C VAL A 318 -26.61 8.54 1.50
N GLY A 319 -25.49 7.89 1.86
CA GLY A 319 -24.59 8.41 2.89
C GLY A 319 -25.17 8.35 4.31
N GLN A 320 -26.09 7.42 4.58
CA GLN A 320 -26.46 7.05 5.94
C GLN A 320 -25.54 5.94 6.45
N GLN A 321 -25.43 5.83 7.77
CA GLN A 321 -24.90 4.64 8.43
C GLN A 321 -25.92 4.18 9.48
N THR A 322 -26.44 2.97 9.28
CA THR A 322 -27.46 2.33 10.11
C THR A 322 -26.84 1.33 11.09
N PRO A 323 -27.57 0.90 12.13
CA PRO A 323 -27.11 -0.13 13.06
C PRO A 323 -26.68 -1.40 12.34
N GLU A 324 -25.47 -1.88 12.63
CA GLU A 324 -24.96 -3.19 12.26
C GLU A 324 -24.59 -3.97 13.54
N GLY A 325 -24.04 -5.18 13.43
CA GLY A 325 -23.62 -5.93 14.62
C GLY A 325 -22.26 -5.45 15.14
N GLU A 326 -22.14 -5.26 16.46
CA GLU A 326 -20.87 -4.89 17.11
C GLU A 326 -19.69 -5.77 16.66
N THR A 327 -18.58 -5.12 16.31
CA THR A 327 -17.26 -5.75 16.08
C THR A 327 -16.27 -5.15 17.07
N CYS A 328 -15.42 -5.97 17.68
CA CYS A 328 -14.44 -5.53 18.67
C CYS A 328 -13.35 -4.64 18.02
N ASP A 329 -13.61 -3.33 17.92
CA ASP A 329 -12.75 -2.33 17.28
C ASP A 329 -12.84 -0.92 17.92
N ASN A 330 -13.50 -0.80 19.08
CA ASN A 330 -13.74 0.43 19.82
C ASN A 330 -14.68 1.41 19.09
N ARG A 331 -15.71 0.88 18.41
CA ARG A 331 -16.77 1.67 17.78
C ARG A 331 -18.15 1.13 18.07
N ASP A 332 -19.00 2.00 18.57
CA ASP A 332 -20.45 1.87 18.63
C ASP A 332 -21.03 1.74 17.19
N GLN A 333 -21.29 0.50 16.76
CA GLN A 333 -21.76 0.07 15.43
C GLN A 333 -23.24 -0.32 15.42
N ASP A 334 -23.75 -0.88 16.52
CA ASP A 334 -25.20 -1.10 16.72
C ASP A 334 -25.92 0.17 17.18
N CYS A 335 -25.16 1.18 17.64
CA CYS A 335 -25.62 2.52 17.94
C CYS A 335 -26.61 2.57 19.12
N ASP A 336 -26.49 1.64 20.10
CA ASP A 336 -27.19 1.69 21.39
C ASP A 336 -26.64 2.78 22.35
N GLY A 337 -25.46 3.34 22.05
CA GLY A 337 -24.81 4.40 22.82
C GLY A 337 -23.74 3.90 23.78
N ARG A 338 -23.16 2.73 23.50
CA ARG A 338 -22.05 2.11 24.22
C ARG A 338 -20.98 1.66 23.23
N THR A 339 -20.05 0.76 23.57
CA THR A 339 -18.99 0.33 22.64
C THR A 339 -18.44 -1.07 22.99
N ASP A 340 -18.45 -1.97 22.00
CA ASP A 340 -17.99 -3.37 22.05
C ASP A 340 -18.83 -4.32 22.96
N GLU A 341 -20.12 -4.02 23.18
CA GLU A 341 -20.96 -4.64 24.21
C GLU A 341 -21.16 -6.14 24.09
N ASN A 342 -21.02 -6.84 25.22
CA ASN A 342 -21.27 -8.27 25.37
C ASN A 342 -20.48 -9.18 24.40
N LEU A 343 -19.52 -8.63 23.65
CA LEU A 343 -18.72 -9.35 22.68
C LEU A 343 -17.85 -10.40 23.35
N THR A 344 -18.12 -11.67 23.02
CA THR A 344 -17.35 -12.83 23.44
C THR A 344 -17.00 -13.69 22.23
N ARG A 345 -15.75 -14.16 22.15
CA ARG A 345 -15.33 -15.19 21.18
C ARG A 345 -14.68 -16.36 21.89
N VAL A 346 -14.78 -17.54 21.27
CA VAL A 346 -13.99 -18.71 21.63
C VAL A 346 -12.53 -18.46 21.23
N CYS A 347 -11.59 -18.92 22.05
CA CYS A 347 -10.15 -18.83 21.83
C CYS A 347 -9.45 -20.05 22.44
N GLY A 348 -8.16 -20.27 22.13
CA GLY A 348 -7.50 -21.55 22.41
C GLY A 348 -7.92 -22.63 21.41
N ILE A 349 -7.59 -23.89 21.72
CA ILE A 349 -7.83 -25.07 20.88
C ILE A 349 -8.27 -26.27 21.72
N GLU A 350 -8.97 -27.22 21.11
CA GLU A 350 -9.47 -28.47 21.71
C GLU A 350 -8.66 -29.70 21.24
N THR A 351 -7.37 -29.49 20.98
CA THR A 351 -6.40 -30.54 20.65
C THR A 351 -5.64 -30.94 21.92
N GLY A 352 -5.26 -32.21 22.04
CA GLY A 352 -4.43 -32.69 23.14
C GLY A 352 -5.03 -32.50 24.53
N ILE A 353 -4.25 -31.90 25.44
CA ILE A 353 -4.75 -31.47 26.75
C ILE A 353 -5.25 -30.02 26.77
N CYS A 354 -5.08 -29.28 25.67
CA CYS A 354 -5.53 -27.89 25.57
C CYS A 354 -7.07 -27.80 25.68
N GLN A 355 -7.52 -26.64 26.11
CA GLN A 355 -8.94 -26.34 26.27
C GLN A 355 -9.23 -24.97 25.65
N THR A 356 -10.38 -24.85 25.01
CA THR A 356 -10.90 -23.55 24.60
C THR A 356 -11.33 -22.72 25.80
N GLY A 357 -11.09 -21.42 25.72
CA GLY A 357 -11.55 -20.42 26.67
C GLY A 357 -12.42 -19.37 25.98
N ILE A 358 -12.81 -18.35 26.75
CA ILE A 358 -13.59 -17.22 26.25
C ILE A 358 -12.76 -15.94 26.36
N SER A 359 -12.58 -15.24 25.25
CA SER A 359 -12.03 -13.88 25.20
C SER A 359 -13.19 -12.89 25.10
N ARG A 360 -13.09 -11.78 25.84
CA ARG A 360 -14.09 -10.70 25.91
C ARG A 360 -13.51 -9.45 25.24
N CYS A 361 -14.30 -8.68 24.50
CA CYS A 361 -13.81 -7.39 24.05
C CYS A 361 -13.69 -6.40 25.22
N GLN A 362 -12.62 -5.59 25.21
CA GLN A 362 -12.34 -4.51 26.15
C GLN A 362 -11.57 -3.39 25.42
N ASN A 363 -12.21 -2.25 25.16
CA ASN A 363 -11.61 -1.09 24.48
C ASN A 363 -11.06 -1.45 23.07
N GLY A 364 -11.90 -2.02 22.21
CA GLY A 364 -11.56 -2.49 20.85
C GLY A 364 -10.52 -3.59 20.76
N ASN A 365 -10.18 -4.21 21.89
CA ASN A 365 -9.17 -5.25 21.96
C ASN A 365 -9.75 -6.48 22.64
N TRP A 366 -9.52 -7.64 22.03
CA TRP A 366 -9.86 -8.92 22.62
C TRP A 366 -8.95 -9.19 23.82
N SER A 367 -9.55 -9.43 24.99
CA SER A 367 -8.83 -9.80 26.20
C SER A 367 -7.98 -11.05 25.98
N GLY A 368 -7.01 -11.27 26.87
CA GLY A 368 -6.43 -12.60 27.07
C GLY A 368 -7.55 -13.64 27.19
N CYS A 369 -7.30 -14.84 26.66
CA CYS A 369 -8.25 -15.92 26.73
C CYS A 369 -8.47 -16.32 28.20
N ALA A 370 -9.71 -16.62 28.59
CA ALA A 370 -10.06 -16.96 29.97
C ALA A 370 -10.65 -18.37 30.05
N GLY A 371 -10.01 -19.23 30.84
CA GLY A 371 -10.43 -20.62 31.04
C GLY A 371 -9.86 -21.62 30.04
N ASN A 372 -9.05 -21.17 29.09
CA ASN A 372 -8.25 -22.04 28.23
C ASN A 372 -7.11 -22.72 28.99
N ILE A 373 -6.59 -23.79 28.39
CA ILE A 373 -5.24 -24.29 28.64
C ILE A 373 -4.46 -24.00 27.37
N ASP A 374 -3.40 -23.18 27.47
CA ASP A 374 -2.54 -22.81 26.36
C ASP A 374 -1.48 -23.89 26.07
N PRO A 375 -1.02 -24.01 24.80
CA PRO A 375 0.13 -24.81 24.42
C PRO A 375 1.35 -24.60 25.34
N ALA A 376 1.84 -25.71 25.88
CA ALA A 376 3.05 -25.80 26.68
C ALA A 376 4.22 -26.33 25.84
N VAL A 377 5.25 -26.85 26.49
CA VAL A 377 6.34 -27.61 25.83
C VAL A 377 6.19 -29.07 26.23
N GLU A 378 6.20 -29.96 25.24
CA GLU A 378 6.09 -31.41 25.39
C GLU A 378 6.93 -31.98 26.54
N GLN A 379 6.28 -32.76 27.42
CA GLN A 379 6.94 -33.63 28.37
C GLN A 379 6.68 -35.09 28.02
N CYS A 380 7.60 -35.97 28.41
CA CYS A 380 7.48 -37.40 28.17
C CYS A 380 6.59 -38.03 29.26
N ASP A 381 5.28 -37.83 29.18
CA ASP A 381 4.29 -38.47 30.06
C ASP A 381 3.08 -39.08 29.30
N GLY A 382 3.06 -38.99 27.96
CA GLY A 382 2.00 -39.54 27.11
C GLY A 382 0.83 -38.57 26.89
N ARG A 383 1.14 -37.28 26.85
CA ARG A 383 0.21 -36.17 26.55
C ARG A 383 0.65 -35.42 25.30
N ASP A 384 -0.26 -34.56 24.86
CA ASP A 384 -0.15 -33.62 23.75
C ASP A 384 -0.28 -32.24 24.40
N GLU A 385 0.87 -31.66 24.74
CA GLU A 385 1.05 -30.50 25.62
C GLU A 385 1.19 -29.21 24.80
N ASP A 386 1.88 -29.27 23.65
CA ASP A 386 1.93 -28.19 22.66
C ASP A 386 0.72 -28.18 21.72
N CYS A 387 -0.07 -29.27 21.74
CA CYS A 387 -1.37 -29.40 21.10
C CYS A 387 -1.32 -29.33 19.55
N ASP A 388 -0.21 -29.75 18.93
CA ASP A 388 -0.10 -29.98 17.47
C ASP A 388 -0.94 -31.17 16.97
N GLY A 389 -1.41 -32.03 17.87
CA GLY A 389 -2.24 -33.20 17.57
C GLY A 389 -1.46 -34.52 17.51
N ARG A 390 -0.31 -34.59 18.18
CA ARG A 390 0.54 -35.77 18.31
C ARG A 390 0.84 -36.05 19.80
N THR A 391 1.95 -36.68 20.19
CA THR A 391 2.24 -37.06 21.59
C THR A 391 3.74 -37.33 21.83
N ASP A 392 4.37 -36.51 22.67
CA ASP A 392 5.79 -36.51 23.08
C ASP A 392 6.81 -36.21 21.94
N GLU A 393 6.45 -35.35 20.98
CA GLU A 393 7.18 -35.14 19.73
C GLU A 393 8.61 -34.59 19.87
N ASN A 394 9.53 -35.11 19.05
CA ASN A 394 10.94 -34.68 18.95
C ASN A 394 11.75 -34.75 20.26
N LEU A 395 11.13 -35.24 21.35
CA LEU A 395 11.67 -35.16 22.70
C LEU A 395 12.76 -36.21 22.91
N THR A 396 13.99 -35.73 23.08
CA THR A 396 15.17 -36.57 23.30
C THR A 396 15.91 -36.15 24.57
N ARG A 397 16.52 -37.12 25.28
CA ARG A 397 17.40 -36.87 26.42
C ARG A 397 18.77 -37.56 26.24
N PRO A 398 19.85 -37.00 26.80
CA PRO A 398 21.12 -37.71 26.88
C PRO A 398 21.02 -38.93 27.80
N CYS A 399 21.74 -40.00 27.47
CA CYS A 399 21.75 -41.27 28.21
C CYS A 399 23.15 -41.91 28.17
N GLY A 400 23.38 -42.95 28.98
CA GLY A 400 24.72 -43.53 29.18
C GLY A 400 25.42 -42.95 30.41
N GLN A 401 26.59 -43.51 30.75
CA GLN A 401 27.23 -43.26 32.05
C GLN A 401 28.29 -42.14 32.05
N SER A 402 29.05 -41.98 30.98
CA SER A 402 30.16 -41.03 30.89
C SER A 402 30.31 -40.44 29.48
N ALA A 403 30.95 -39.28 29.39
CA ALA A 403 31.43 -38.63 28.16
C ALA A 403 32.95 -38.45 28.17
N VAL A 404 33.64 -39.12 29.09
CA VAL A 404 35.09 -39.08 29.30
C VAL A 404 35.72 -40.28 28.56
N GLY A 405 37.01 -40.19 28.23
CA GLY A 405 37.72 -41.27 27.56
C GLY A 405 37.20 -41.63 26.18
N VAL A 406 37.00 -42.93 25.92
CA VAL A 406 36.32 -43.42 24.71
C VAL A 406 34.80 -43.54 24.89
N CYS A 407 34.28 -43.31 26.09
CA CYS A 407 32.83 -43.32 26.34
C CYS A 407 32.11 -42.20 25.61
N ARG A 408 30.81 -42.41 25.41
CA ARG A 408 29.91 -41.49 24.75
C ARG A 408 28.54 -41.57 25.37
N LEU A 409 27.95 -40.42 25.66
CA LEU A 409 26.53 -40.32 25.94
C LEU A 409 25.74 -40.53 24.63
N GLY A 410 24.78 -41.45 24.68
CA GLY A 410 23.80 -41.66 23.62
C GLY A 410 22.60 -40.73 23.76
N ALA A 411 21.56 -41.01 23.00
CA ALA A 411 20.25 -40.39 23.16
C ALA A 411 19.15 -41.44 23.38
N GLU A 412 18.19 -41.12 24.24
CA GLU A 412 16.89 -41.79 24.35
C GLU A 412 15.83 -40.88 23.74
N THR A 413 14.98 -41.42 22.86
CA THR A 413 13.83 -40.73 22.27
C THR A 413 12.56 -41.11 23.03
N CYS A 414 11.74 -40.13 23.43
CA CYS A 414 10.42 -40.42 23.99
C CYS A 414 9.48 -40.92 22.88
N ASN A 415 8.60 -41.86 23.23
CA ASN A 415 7.47 -42.28 22.41
C ASN A 415 6.33 -42.66 23.37
N ASN A 416 5.21 -41.93 23.37
CA ASN A 416 4.01 -42.24 24.17
C ASN A 416 4.33 -42.38 25.68
N GLY A 417 4.91 -41.34 26.27
CA GLY A 417 5.26 -41.25 27.70
C GLY A 417 6.42 -42.14 28.16
N VAL A 418 7.12 -42.80 27.24
CA VAL A 418 8.22 -43.71 27.57
C VAL A 418 9.47 -43.38 26.73
N PHE A 419 10.59 -43.12 27.41
CA PHE A 419 11.89 -43.07 26.76
C PHE A 419 12.31 -44.47 26.30
N GLY A 420 12.66 -44.59 25.03
CA GLY A 420 13.14 -45.83 24.42
C GLY A 420 14.52 -46.26 24.91
N ALA A 421 15.10 -47.29 24.28
CA ALA A 421 16.46 -47.71 24.60
C ALA A 421 17.49 -46.62 24.26
N CYS A 422 18.53 -46.49 25.09
CA CYS A 422 19.64 -45.58 24.86
C CYS A 422 20.44 -45.97 23.61
N VAL A 423 20.39 -45.14 22.56
CA VAL A 423 21.06 -45.39 21.26
C VAL A 423 22.35 -44.58 21.14
N GLY A 424 23.41 -45.22 20.67
CA GLY A 424 24.69 -44.55 20.34
C GLY A 424 25.61 -44.28 21.52
N ALA A 425 25.25 -44.73 22.73
CA ALA A 425 26.14 -44.68 23.89
C ALA A 425 27.28 -45.70 23.77
N VAL A 426 28.45 -45.31 24.26
CA VAL A 426 29.56 -46.22 24.60
C VAL A 426 29.73 -46.12 26.11
N ASN A 427 29.56 -47.26 26.79
CA ASN A 427 29.59 -47.35 28.25
C ASN A 427 30.95 -47.89 28.72
N PRO A 428 31.32 -47.62 29.99
CA PRO A 428 32.51 -48.18 30.64
C PRO A 428 32.73 -49.67 30.41
N SER A 429 34.00 -50.03 30.19
CA SER A 429 34.51 -51.38 30.06
C SER A 429 35.91 -51.47 30.67
N ASN A 430 36.40 -52.66 31.01
CA ASN A 430 37.70 -52.78 31.67
C ASN A 430 38.85 -52.24 30.78
N GLU A 431 39.66 -51.34 31.34
CA GLU A 431 40.90 -50.81 30.78
C GLU A 431 41.78 -51.86 30.05
N THR A 432 42.34 -51.45 28.92
CA THR A 432 43.38 -52.20 28.18
C THR A 432 44.62 -51.32 28.03
N CYS A 433 45.82 -51.92 28.12
CA CYS A 433 47.09 -51.20 28.01
C CYS A 433 47.38 -50.78 26.54
N ASP A 434 46.68 -49.77 26.04
CA ASP A 434 46.87 -49.20 24.68
C ASP A 434 46.81 -47.65 24.61
N ASN A 435 46.82 -46.95 25.75
CA ASN A 435 46.70 -45.49 25.92
C ASN A 435 45.29 -44.97 25.63
N ARG A 436 44.28 -45.62 26.22
CA ARG A 436 42.88 -45.22 26.23
C ARG A 436 42.34 -45.18 27.65
N ASP A 437 41.07 -44.83 27.73
CA ASP A 437 40.26 -44.62 28.92
C ASP A 437 38.91 -45.27 28.59
N GLU A 438 38.90 -46.60 28.68
CA GLU A 438 37.80 -47.54 28.39
C GLU A 438 36.78 -47.63 29.53
N ASP A 439 37.25 -47.43 30.77
CA ASP A 439 36.45 -47.41 32.00
C ASP A 439 35.85 -46.01 32.25
N CYS A 440 36.48 -44.96 31.71
CA CYS A 440 35.95 -43.61 31.64
C CYS A 440 35.85 -42.87 33.00
N ASP A 441 36.69 -43.23 33.99
CA ASP A 441 36.95 -42.42 35.21
C ASP A 441 37.71 -41.12 34.92
N GLY A 442 38.37 -41.01 33.76
CA GLY A 442 39.19 -39.86 33.36
C GLY A 442 40.69 -40.05 33.60
N ARG A 443 41.15 -41.29 33.69
CA ARG A 443 42.56 -41.70 33.69
C ARG A 443 42.86 -42.47 32.41
N THR A 444 43.84 -43.36 32.43
CA THR A 444 44.41 -44.01 31.23
C THR A 444 45.37 -45.12 31.68
N ASP A 445 45.07 -46.37 31.32
CA ASP A 445 45.85 -47.57 31.67
C ASP A 445 46.10 -47.80 33.19
N GLU A 446 45.34 -47.19 34.11
CA GLU A 446 45.70 -47.19 35.54
C GLU A 446 45.46 -48.50 36.29
N GLY A 447 46.39 -48.86 37.18
CA GLY A 447 46.32 -50.11 37.94
C GLY A 447 46.63 -51.38 37.13
N LEU A 448 46.87 -51.28 35.81
CA LEU A 448 47.18 -52.41 34.96
C LEU A 448 48.56 -53.01 35.29
N VAL A 449 48.53 -54.28 35.70
CA VAL A 449 49.71 -55.10 36.00
C VAL A 449 49.62 -56.46 35.32
N ARG A 450 50.77 -57.01 34.90
CA ARG A 450 50.88 -58.38 34.40
C ARG A 450 52.21 -59.03 34.81
N SER A 451 52.24 -60.35 34.88
CA SER A 451 53.47 -61.13 35.07
C SER A 451 54.39 -61.05 33.84
N CYS A 452 55.69 -61.17 34.06
CA CYS A 452 56.74 -61.11 33.04
C CYS A 452 57.99 -61.88 33.51
N GLY A 453 58.96 -62.11 32.63
CA GLY A 453 60.09 -63.01 32.88
C GLY A 453 59.84 -64.40 32.27
N ASP A 454 60.87 -65.24 32.24
CA ASP A 454 60.88 -66.45 31.40
C ASP A 454 60.45 -67.72 32.17
N THR A 455 60.78 -67.85 33.46
CA THR A 455 60.49 -69.05 34.27
C THR A 455 60.47 -68.79 35.79
N GLU A 456 59.97 -69.76 36.56
CA GLU A 456 60.03 -69.85 38.04
C GLU A 456 60.81 -71.12 38.49
N VAL A 457 61.74 -71.57 37.64
CA VAL A 457 62.65 -72.70 37.90
C VAL A 457 63.98 -72.13 38.41
N GLY A 458 64.68 -72.88 39.26
CA GLY A 458 65.94 -72.44 39.87
C GLY A 458 65.80 -71.21 40.75
N GLU A 459 66.78 -70.30 40.65
CA GLU A 459 66.71 -68.97 41.27
C GLU A 459 66.02 -67.92 40.37
N CYS A 460 65.54 -68.30 39.18
CA CYS A 460 64.72 -67.42 38.34
C CYS A 460 63.36 -67.14 38.98
N ALA A 461 62.87 -65.93 38.74
CA ALA A 461 61.59 -65.45 39.28
C ALA A 461 60.83 -64.67 38.20
N LEU A 462 59.51 -64.83 38.17
CA LEU A 462 58.65 -63.94 37.40
C LEU A 462 58.57 -62.56 38.09
N GLY A 463 58.77 -61.53 37.29
CA GLY A 463 58.56 -60.14 37.68
C GLY A 463 57.14 -59.66 37.40
N THR A 464 56.92 -58.36 37.58
CA THR A 464 55.70 -57.66 37.18
C THR A 464 56.02 -56.50 36.25
N GLU A 465 55.25 -56.37 35.17
CA GLU A 465 55.17 -55.16 34.35
C GLU A 465 53.93 -54.36 34.75
N MET A 466 54.11 -53.05 34.90
CA MET A 466 53.03 -52.07 35.02
C MET A 466 52.81 -51.41 33.66
N CYS A 467 51.56 -51.14 33.27
CA CYS A 467 51.31 -50.30 32.10
C CYS A 467 51.60 -48.82 32.42
N ALA A 468 52.09 -48.08 31.42
CA ALA A 468 52.10 -46.63 31.40
C ALA A 468 52.10 -46.12 29.95
N ALA A 469 51.09 -45.33 29.58
CA ALA A 469 50.94 -44.72 28.25
C ALA A 469 50.93 -45.76 27.10
N GLY A 470 50.00 -46.72 27.21
CA GLY A 470 49.75 -47.79 26.23
C GLY A 470 50.91 -48.74 26.00
N ARG A 471 51.82 -48.83 26.97
CA ARG A 471 53.01 -49.66 26.92
C ARG A 471 53.25 -50.28 28.28
N TRP A 472 53.44 -51.59 28.28
CA TRP A 472 54.01 -52.29 29.42
C TRP A 472 55.45 -51.79 29.65
N GLY A 473 55.76 -51.44 30.89
CA GLY A 473 57.08 -50.97 31.30
C GLY A 473 58.13 -52.07 31.25
N ARG A 474 59.31 -51.82 31.82
CA ARG A 474 60.28 -52.90 32.03
C ARG A 474 59.74 -53.88 33.07
N CYS A 475 60.02 -55.17 32.88
CA CYS A 475 59.80 -56.19 33.90
C CYS A 475 60.57 -55.84 35.19
N LEU A 476 59.87 -55.79 36.32
CA LEU A 476 60.45 -55.48 37.64
C LEU A 476 60.40 -56.71 38.54
N GLY A 477 61.54 -57.02 39.18
CA GLY A 477 61.65 -58.13 40.13
C GLY A 477 61.92 -59.49 39.49
N ALA A 478 61.96 -59.58 38.16
CA ALA A 478 62.38 -60.82 37.49
C ALA A 478 63.88 -61.07 37.70
N VAL A 479 64.20 -62.35 37.88
CA VAL A 479 65.55 -62.91 37.74
C VAL A 479 65.50 -63.79 36.49
N ASN A 480 66.41 -63.55 35.56
CA ASN A 480 66.47 -64.20 34.26
C ASN A 480 67.70 -65.12 34.20
N PRO A 481 67.70 -66.17 33.36
CA PRO A 481 68.83 -67.08 33.15
C PRO A 481 70.21 -66.39 32.99
N ALA A 482 71.22 -66.95 33.65
CA ALA A 482 72.63 -66.55 33.57
C ALA A 482 73.55 -67.77 33.51
N ASP A 483 74.79 -67.62 33.02
CA ASP A 483 75.73 -68.75 32.91
C ASP A 483 76.09 -69.35 34.30
N GLU A 484 75.88 -70.66 34.45
CA GLU A 484 76.14 -71.42 35.68
C GLU A 484 77.50 -71.14 36.35
N THR A 485 77.47 -71.00 37.68
CA THR A 485 78.68 -70.90 38.52
C THR A 485 78.62 -71.97 39.62
N CYS A 486 79.73 -72.67 39.87
CA CYS A 486 79.82 -73.68 40.94
C CYS A 486 79.58 -73.07 42.35
N ASN A 487 78.32 -72.98 42.76
CA ASN A 487 77.81 -72.25 43.92
C ASN A 487 76.64 -72.97 44.64
N GLY A 488 76.01 -73.95 43.98
CA GLY A 488 74.93 -74.79 44.53
C GLY A 488 73.53 -74.27 44.24
N LEU A 489 73.39 -73.38 43.26
CA LEU A 489 72.16 -72.80 42.74
C LEU A 489 71.93 -73.27 41.30
N ASP A 490 70.79 -72.86 40.75
CA ASP A 490 70.36 -73.05 39.36
C ASP A 490 70.22 -71.62 38.82
N ASP A 491 71.35 -71.07 38.36
CA ASP A 491 71.55 -69.70 37.85
C ASP A 491 71.04 -69.59 36.40
N ASP A 492 71.14 -70.68 35.64
CA ASP A 492 70.67 -70.85 34.24
C ASP A 492 69.16 -71.16 34.14
N CYS A 493 68.60 -71.80 35.17
CA CYS A 493 67.18 -72.08 35.33
C CYS A 493 66.59 -73.16 34.39
N ASP A 494 67.40 -74.06 33.81
CA ASP A 494 66.89 -75.28 33.11
C ASP A 494 66.29 -76.33 34.06
N GLY A 495 66.57 -76.23 35.38
CA GLY A 495 66.15 -77.19 36.41
C GLY A 495 67.24 -78.17 36.84
N SER A 496 68.48 -77.91 36.42
CA SER A 496 69.70 -78.59 36.87
C SER A 496 70.36 -77.80 38.01
N THR A 497 71.67 -77.93 38.24
CA THR A 497 72.44 -77.28 39.33
C THR A 497 73.94 -77.55 39.13
N ASP A 498 74.78 -76.51 39.11
CA ASP A 498 76.24 -76.58 38.95
C ASP A 498 76.74 -77.27 37.64
N GLU A 499 75.93 -77.55 36.62
CA GLU A 499 76.38 -78.33 35.46
C GLU A 499 77.33 -77.58 34.52
N GLY A 500 78.25 -78.32 33.90
CA GLY A 500 79.33 -77.75 33.09
C GLY A 500 80.44 -77.04 33.89
N THR A 501 80.24 -76.75 35.18
CA THR A 501 81.15 -75.93 36.02
C THR A 501 82.45 -76.64 36.51
N ASP A 502 82.81 -77.80 35.95
CA ASP A 502 84.02 -78.57 36.32
C ASP A 502 85.33 -77.82 35.93
N VAL A 503 86.26 -77.65 36.87
CA VAL A 503 87.48 -76.83 36.69
C VAL A 503 88.78 -77.66 36.74
N VAL A 504 89.66 -77.47 35.75
CA VAL A 504 90.98 -78.14 35.66
C VAL A 504 91.94 -77.66 36.77
N CYS A 505 92.85 -78.54 37.22
CA CYS A 505 93.78 -78.27 38.31
C CYS A 505 95.09 -79.06 38.19
N GLY A 506 96.09 -78.71 39.00
CA GLY A 506 97.41 -79.35 38.96
C GLY A 506 98.31 -78.82 37.84
N THR A 507 99.36 -79.57 37.50
CA THR A 507 100.30 -79.28 36.42
C THR A 507 100.72 -80.58 35.72
N ASP A 508 101.21 -80.48 34.49
CA ASP A 508 101.73 -81.54 33.63
C ASP A 508 103.27 -81.45 33.44
N VAL A 509 103.95 -80.81 34.40
CA VAL A 509 105.42 -80.73 34.52
C VAL A 509 105.93 -81.88 35.40
N GLY A 510 107.12 -82.40 35.10
CA GLY A 510 107.74 -83.49 35.86
C GLY A 510 106.95 -84.80 35.80
N GLU A 511 106.85 -85.50 36.93
CA GLU A 511 105.96 -86.66 37.10
C GLU A 511 104.53 -86.26 37.52
N CYS A 512 104.23 -84.96 37.68
CA CYS A 512 102.89 -84.48 37.98
C CYS A 512 101.93 -84.65 36.79
N ARG A 513 100.64 -84.63 37.11
CA ARG A 513 99.57 -84.67 36.12
C ARG A 513 98.44 -83.73 36.53
N GLN A 514 97.86 -83.03 35.56
CA GLN A 514 96.64 -82.27 35.75
C GLN A 514 95.47 -83.21 36.13
N GLY A 515 94.57 -82.71 36.98
CA GLY A 515 93.32 -83.35 37.36
C GLY A 515 92.12 -82.43 37.13
N LEU A 516 90.96 -82.87 37.60
CA LEU A 516 89.72 -82.09 37.59
C LEU A 516 89.21 -81.88 39.03
N ARG A 517 88.90 -80.64 39.37
CA ARG A 517 88.00 -80.32 40.49
C ARG A 517 86.59 -80.43 39.94
N ARG A 518 85.87 -81.46 40.36
CA ARG A 518 84.43 -81.51 40.06
C ARG A 518 83.69 -80.51 40.93
N CYS A 519 82.67 -79.85 40.38
CA CYS A 519 81.69 -79.20 41.25
C CYS A 519 80.78 -80.27 41.85
N GLN A 520 80.57 -80.23 43.17
CA GLN A 520 79.66 -81.14 43.87
C GLN A 520 79.02 -80.44 45.07
N ASN A 521 77.73 -80.07 44.94
CA ASN A 521 76.95 -79.34 45.94
C ASN A 521 77.55 -77.94 46.21
N GLY A 522 77.66 -77.11 45.17
CA GLY A 522 78.12 -75.73 45.25
C GLY A 522 79.56 -75.54 45.68
N ARG A 523 80.41 -76.53 45.39
CA ARG A 523 81.81 -76.48 45.78
C ARG A 523 82.71 -77.30 44.86
N LEU A 524 83.75 -76.66 44.35
CA LEU A 524 84.86 -77.32 43.67
C LEU A 524 85.60 -78.23 44.66
N GLY A 525 85.63 -79.53 44.36
CA GLY A 525 86.30 -80.54 45.16
C GLY A 525 87.83 -80.49 45.10
N GLY A 526 88.47 -81.51 45.70
CA GLY A 526 89.90 -81.76 45.54
C GLY A 526 90.29 -82.04 44.09
N CYS A 527 91.59 -81.96 43.78
CA CYS A 527 92.08 -82.18 42.41
C CYS A 527 92.10 -83.69 42.08
N ASN A 528 91.00 -84.21 41.54
CA ASN A 528 90.84 -85.64 41.31
C ASN A 528 91.56 -86.09 40.04
N GLY A 529 92.29 -87.19 40.14
CA GLY A 529 93.08 -87.76 39.03
C GLY A 529 94.40 -87.06 38.74
N GLY A 530 94.70 -85.94 39.41
CA GLY A 530 96.01 -85.32 39.36
C GLY A 530 97.07 -86.12 40.14
N VAL A 531 98.33 -85.74 39.96
CA VAL A 531 99.45 -86.11 40.83
C VAL A 531 100.00 -84.81 41.40
N GLU A 532 100.14 -84.73 42.72
CA GLU A 532 100.64 -83.55 43.43
C GLU A 532 102.17 -83.65 43.64
N PRO A 533 102.90 -82.53 43.68
CA PRO A 533 104.32 -82.47 44.02
C PRO A 533 104.72 -83.33 45.23
N ALA A 534 105.66 -84.24 45.02
CA ALA A 534 106.35 -84.98 46.06
C ALA A 534 107.66 -84.25 46.46
N ALA A 535 108.51 -84.90 47.26
CA ALA A 535 109.86 -84.39 47.53
C ALA A 535 110.87 -85.21 46.71
N GLU A 536 111.77 -84.50 46.01
CA GLU A 536 112.82 -85.08 45.17
C GLU A 536 113.54 -86.28 45.80
N THR A 537 113.56 -87.38 45.07
CA THR A 537 114.39 -88.55 45.39
C THR A 537 115.40 -88.73 44.27
N CYS A 538 116.71 -88.75 44.57
CA CYS A 538 117.82 -88.86 43.61
C CYS A 538 117.68 -90.11 42.70
N ASN A 539 116.91 -90.00 41.60
CA ASN A 539 116.37 -91.09 40.80
C ASN A 539 116.32 -90.80 39.29
N GLY A 540 116.55 -89.54 38.87
CA GLY A 540 116.49 -89.08 37.49
C GLY A 540 115.11 -88.58 37.05
N ARG A 541 114.29 -88.09 37.99
CA ARG A 541 112.96 -87.52 37.76
C ARG A 541 112.81 -86.16 38.45
N ASP A 542 111.73 -85.48 38.10
CA ASP A 542 111.24 -84.23 38.68
C ASP A 542 109.96 -84.62 39.44
N ASP A 543 110.17 -85.09 40.68
CA ASP A 543 109.14 -85.60 41.60
C ASP A 543 108.39 -84.43 42.28
N ASP A 544 109.06 -83.29 42.49
CA ASP A 544 108.46 -82.05 43.03
C ASP A 544 107.80 -81.15 41.96
N CYS A 545 108.01 -81.48 40.69
CA CYS A 545 107.36 -80.90 39.52
C CYS A 545 107.65 -79.40 39.29
N ASN A 546 108.76 -78.87 39.82
CA ASN A 546 109.18 -77.49 39.57
C ASN A 546 109.83 -77.28 38.19
N GLY A 547 110.17 -78.37 37.47
CA GLY A 547 110.84 -78.33 36.18
C GLY A 547 112.35 -78.60 36.22
N THR A 548 112.91 -79.02 37.36
CA THR A 548 114.30 -79.47 37.46
C THR A 548 114.42 -80.82 38.16
N VAL A 549 115.33 -81.68 37.67
CA VAL A 549 115.48 -83.08 38.07
C VAL A 549 116.52 -83.25 39.18
N ASP A 550 116.22 -84.10 40.16
CA ASP A 550 117.05 -84.45 41.32
C ASP A 550 117.51 -83.23 42.17
N ASN A 551 116.67 -82.19 42.32
CA ASN A 551 117.10 -80.97 43.00
C ASN A 551 117.17 -81.09 44.54
N GLY A 552 118.36 -80.84 45.10
CA GLY A 552 118.60 -80.79 46.55
C GLY A 552 119.69 -81.73 47.05
N PHE A 553 120.25 -82.59 46.19
CA PHE A 553 121.35 -83.49 46.52
C PHE A 553 122.73 -82.87 46.23
N ASP A 554 123.70 -83.04 47.13
CA ASP A 554 125.07 -82.54 46.93
C ASP A 554 125.90 -83.49 46.05
N LEU A 555 125.78 -83.31 44.74
CA LEU A 555 126.56 -84.05 43.75
C LEU A 555 128.05 -83.64 43.69
N ASN A 556 128.49 -82.62 44.44
CA ASN A 556 129.85 -82.06 44.35
C ASN A 556 130.79 -82.59 45.43
N THR A 557 130.28 -82.91 46.63
CA THR A 557 131.11 -83.39 47.75
C THR A 557 130.69 -84.73 48.36
N ASP A 558 129.47 -85.23 48.12
CA ASP A 558 129.05 -86.54 48.62
C ASP A 558 129.82 -87.69 47.94
N PRO A 559 130.59 -88.51 48.68
CA PRO A 559 131.28 -89.67 48.13
C PRO A 559 130.37 -90.75 47.54
N ASN A 560 129.06 -90.70 47.77
CA ASN A 560 128.06 -91.66 47.28
C ASN A 560 127.33 -91.21 46.01
N ASN A 561 127.30 -89.90 45.73
CA ASN A 561 126.53 -89.28 44.64
C ASN A 561 127.43 -88.40 43.75
N CYS A 562 128.69 -88.79 43.59
CA CYS A 562 129.73 -87.92 43.08
C CYS A 562 129.58 -87.63 41.58
N GLY A 563 129.18 -86.41 41.24
CA GLY A 563 128.90 -85.94 39.88
C GLY A 563 127.58 -86.43 39.27
N MET A 564 126.89 -87.37 39.92
CA MET A 564 125.55 -87.86 39.59
C MET A 564 125.02 -88.77 40.72
N CYS A 565 123.69 -88.86 40.87
CA CYS A 565 123.05 -89.79 41.82
C CYS A 565 123.63 -91.22 41.72
N GLY A 566 123.92 -91.83 42.87
CA GLY A 566 124.41 -93.21 42.99
C GLY A 566 125.86 -93.48 42.55
N ARG A 567 126.61 -92.48 42.07
CA ARG A 567 128.03 -92.65 41.71
C ARG A 567 128.93 -92.60 42.94
N ALA A 568 129.05 -93.74 43.60
CA ALA A 568 129.97 -93.92 44.73
C ALA A 568 131.45 -93.99 44.29
N CYS A 569 132.33 -93.28 45.01
CA CYS A 569 133.78 -93.29 44.77
C CYS A 569 134.43 -94.58 45.30
N MET A 570 135.59 -94.96 44.73
CA MET A 570 136.27 -96.19 45.16
C MET A 570 136.94 -96.02 46.53
N ALA A 571 137.19 -97.14 47.22
CA ALA A 571 137.77 -97.10 48.56
C ALA A 571 139.15 -96.43 48.56
N ALA A 572 139.29 -95.37 49.38
CA ALA A 572 140.42 -94.42 49.43
C ALA A 572 140.43 -93.29 48.37
N GLU A 573 139.33 -93.08 47.64
CA GLU A 573 139.04 -91.82 46.93
C GLU A 573 138.06 -90.94 47.73
N VAL A 574 138.00 -89.65 47.40
CA VAL A 574 136.97 -88.70 47.88
C VAL A 574 136.31 -88.00 46.70
N CYS A 575 135.06 -87.56 46.86
CA CYS A 575 134.45 -86.67 45.88
C CYS A 575 134.98 -85.24 46.04
N ARG A 576 135.37 -84.62 44.92
CA ARG A 576 135.63 -83.18 44.84
C ARG A 576 135.22 -82.68 43.46
N ASP A 577 134.42 -81.62 43.42
CA ASP A 577 133.91 -81.01 42.19
C ASP A 577 133.28 -82.05 41.23
N GLY A 578 132.45 -82.93 41.79
CA GLY A 578 131.74 -83.99 41.05
C GLY A 578 132.62 -85.14 40.55
N ASN A 579 133.88 -85.21 40.98
CA ASN A 579 134.84 -86.23 40.54
C ASN A 579 135.46 -86.99 41.72
N CYS A 580 135.46 -88.31 41.62
CA CYS A 580 136.17 -89.18 42.54
C CYS A 580 137.67 -89.07 42.26
N VAL A 581 138.44 -88.70 43.29
CA VAL A 581 139.88 -88.47 43.18
C VAL A 581 140.62 -89.08 44.37
N THR A 582 141.82 -89.62 44.13
CA THR A 582 142.72 -90.01 45.23
C THR A 582 143.25 -88.76 45.95
N PRO A 583 143.32 -88.77 47.30
CA PRO A 583 143.61 -87.59 48.11
C PRO A 583 145.06 -87.06 48.02
#